data_AF-A0A9X3ESG9-F1
#
_entry.id   AF-A0A9X3ESG9-F1
#
_cell.length_a   1.000
_cell.length_b   1.000
_cell.length_c   1.000
_cell.angle_alpha   90.00
_cell.angle_beta   90.00
_cell.angle_gamma   90.00
#
_symmetry.space_group_name_H-M   'P 1'
#
loop_
_entity.id
_entity.type
_entity.pdbx_description
1 polymer ?
#
loop_
_entity_poly.entity_id
_entity_poly.type
_entity_poly.pdbx_seq_one_letter_code
_entity_poly.pdbx_strand_id
1 'polypeptide(L)'
;MALAPQARPQARGAAPKAPLHPFVRFLLIVLGVMVGSAVLATHAPVAAIVLGAGFTALAALYVAKADVRRHIDGVFGLQARRQTDKLLVAIVGGAWSFFALFMFGAWVASGGPEKAEAEKQARAAAERRASEAKAQQEAAARASQAEAKLNEAEALLGAGQLAQAQQATEQAKTLGASTDPRAAELQQRVDETVHRQAQATLPARHVAIADKAQSGAWSEARGLCEEARAIDPEHPQIKATCAEVDAELRKLDVGAWIAEANRAAAEQCDTPLAIGEAWKHLRQVGPADSGFKDAKKAAAKLEKCRKSAERTLGKALRDLMITQRTEWAQRYETQLLDSGLDVRVSLLGKYKDMVKIRWVLLGRATVHQLTKDGEMLQELQKIGFKRVTFSDGYFESWYFDLEPADEANGGAAALRGVGLERPIRL
;
A
#
# COMPACT_ATOMS: atom_id res chain seq x y z
N MET A 1 -21.87 23.95 -30.74
CA MET A 1 -21.10 24.39 -29.55
C MET A 1 -19.63 24.10 -29.82
N ALA A 2 -18.85 25.13 -30.15
CA ALA A 2 -17.42 25.03 -30.43
C ALA A 2 -16.64 25.37 -29.14
N LEU A 3 -15.71 24.49 -28.74
CA LEU A 3 -14.85 24.69 -27.57
C LEU A 3 -13.61 25.51 -27.98
N ALA A 4 -13.39 26.62 -27.27
CA ALA A 4 -12.24 27.51 -27.44
C ALA A 4 -10.97 26.96 -26.76
N PRO A 5 -9.75 27.27 -27.27
CA PRO A 5 -8.50 26.77 -26.71
C PRO A 5 -8.04 27.60 -25.50
N GLN A 6 -7.58 26.93 -24.43
CA GLN A 6 -6.99 27.54 -23.23
C GLN A 6 -5.52 27.94 -23.47
N ALA A 7 -5.18 29.17 -23.08
CA ALA A 7 -3.82 29.72 -23.09
C ALA A 7 -3.01 29.32 -21.85
N ARG A 8 -1.75 28.94 -22.03
CA ARG A 8 -0.79 28.65 -20.94
C ARG A 8 -0.21 29.93 -20.32
N PRO A 9 0.03 29.98 -18.99
CA PRO A 9 0.62 31.14 -18.34
C PRO A 9 2.13 31.22 -18.58
N GLN A 10 2.63 32.41 -18.94
CA GLN A 10 4.06 32.71 -19.04
C GLN A 10 4.66 32.93 -17.64
N ALA A 11 5.74 32.20 -17.32
CA ALA A 11 6.52 32.38 -16.11
C ALA A 11 7.38 33.66 -16.21
N ARG A 12 7.19 34.60 -15.28
CA ARG A 12 8.04 35.79 -15.12
C ARG A 12 9.36 35.38 -14.45
N GLY A 13 10.48 35.54 -15.16
CA GLY A 13 11.83 35.30 -14.63
C GLY A 13 12.19 36.31 -13.53
N ALA A 14 12.67 35.80 -12.40
CA ALA A 14 13.19 36.62 -11.30
C ALA A 14 14.58 37.17 -11.64
N ALA A 15 14.78 38.47 -11.42
CA ALA A 15 16.04 39.15 -11.65
C ALA A 15 17.16 38.62 -10.70
N PRO A 16 18.41 38.51 -11.17
CA PRO A 16 19.52 38.01 -10.37
C PRO A 16 19.87 38.98 -9.22
N LYS A 17 19.92 38.45 -7.99
CA LYS A 17 20.34 39.22 -6.81
C LYS A 17 21.83 39.53 -6.87
N ALA A 18 22.20 40.79 -6.66
CA ALA A 18 23.60 41.22 -6.60
C ALA A 18 24.36 40.51 -5.46
N PRO A 19 25.62 40.10 -5.66
CA PRO A 19 26.41 39.41 -4.64
C PRO A 19 26.69 40.32 -3.44
N LEU A 20 26.50 39.78 -2.22
CA LEU A 20 26.84 40.46 -0.98
C LEU A 20 28.33 40.81 -0.91
N HIS A 21 28.64 41.99 -0.40
CA HIS A 21 30.01 42.47 -0.20
C HIS A 21 30.80 41.49 0.70
N PRO A 22 32.05 41.12 0.34
CA PRO A 22 32.83 40.08 1.04
C PRO A 22 33.02 40.36 2.54
N PHE A 23 33.10 41.63 2.93
CA PHE A 23 33.16 42.01 4.35
C PHE A 23 31.93 41.60 5.15
N VAL A 24 30.72 41.72 4.57
CA VAL A 24 29.47 41.33 5.24
C VAL A 24 29.39 39.80 5.38
N ARG A 25 29.88 39.05 4.40
CA ARG A 25 30.00 37.58 4.50
C ARG A 25 30.91 37.16 5.64
N PHE A 26 32.06 37.80 5.81
CA PHE A 26 32.97 37.51 6.91
C PHE A 26 32.33 37.79 8.27
N LEU A 27 31.65 38.93 8.42
CA LEU A 27 31.01 39.33 9.67
C LEU A 27 29.87 38.36 10.05
N LEU A 28 29.11 37.87 9.07
CA LEU A 28 28.09 36.84 9.29
C LEU A 28 28.68 35.48 9.69
N ILE A 29 29.84 35.09 9.14
CA ILE A 29 30.55 33.88 9.55
C ILE A 29 31.00 34.01 11.01
N VAL A 30 31.62 35.14 11.37
CA VAL A 30 32.06 35.40 12.76
C VAL A 30 30.87 35.38 13.72
N LEU A 31 29.76 36.03 13.35
CA LEU A 31 28.54 35.99 14.17
C LEU A 31 27.99 34.57 14.31
N GLY A 32 27.96 33.79 13.23
CA GLY A 32 27.53 32.40 13.25
C GLY A 32 28.40 31.52 14.15
N VAL A 33 29.73 31.72 14.12
CA VAL A 33 30.67 31.03 15.00
C VAL A 33 30.47 31.46 16.46
N MET A 34 30.20 32.74 16.74
CA MET A 34 29.93 33.20 18.10
C MET A 34 28.64 32.59 18.68
N VAL A 35 27.55 32.61 17.91
CA VAL A 35 26.27 31.99 18.31
C VAL A 35 26.44 30.47 18.48
N GLY A 36 27.11 29.80 17.54
CA GLY A 36 27.38 28.37 17.62
C GLY A 36 28.24 28.01 18.85
N SER A 37 29.21 28.86 19.19
CA SER A 37 30.09 28.66 20.35
C SER A 37 29.35 28.85 21.68
N ALA A 38 28.40 29.78 21.76
CA ALA A 38 27.54 29.96 22.94
C ALA A 38 26.64 28.73 23.19
N VAL A 39 26.09 28.14 22.12
CA VAL A 39 25.31 26.89 22.19
C VAL A 39 26.21 25.69 22.57
N LEU A 40 27.44 25.65 22.05
CA LEU A 40 28.42 24.62 22.43
C LEU A 40 28.84 24.75 23.90
N ALA A 41 28.95 25.96 24.43
CA ALA A 41 29.27 26.16 25.84
C ALA A 41 28.17 25.60 26.78
N THR A 42 26.89 25.64 26.38
CA THR A 42 25.79 25.07 27.19
C THR A 42 25.71 23.55 27.14
N HIS A 43 26.17 22.92 26.05
CA HIS A 43 26.01 21.48 25.84
C HIS A 43 27.30 20.67 25.99
N ALA A 44 28.46 21.29 25.77
CA ALA A 44 29.77 20.65 25.80
C ALA A 44 30.85 21.64 26.24
N PRO A 45 30.86 22.06 27.52
CA PRO A 45 31.73 23.12 28.01
C PRO A 45 33.22 22.83 27.80
N VAL A 46 33.62 21.55 27.88
CA VAL A 46 35.00 21.12 27.62
C VAL A 46 35.38 21.32 26.15
N ALA A 47 34.49 20.99 25.22
CA ALA A 47 34.73 21.19 23.79
C ALA A 47 34.81 22.69 23.44
N ALA A 48 33.96 23.51 24.05
CA ALA A 48 34.01 24.97 23.89
C ALA A 48 35.34 25.55 24.38
N ILE A 49 35.89 25.06 25.49
CA ILE A 49 37.21 25.48 26.01
C ILE A 49 38.34 25.08 25.05
N VAL A 50 38.34 23.83 24.57
CA VAL A 50 39.37 23.34 23.64
C VAL A 50 39.33 24.10 22.32
N LEU A 51 38.15 24.35 21.77
CA LEU A 51 37.98 25.15 20.55
C LEU A 51 38.40 26.61 20.77
N GLY A 52 38.01 27.21 21.90
CA GLY A 52 38.42 28.57 22.26
C GLY A 52 39.95 28.71 22.39
N ALA A 53 40.61 27.74 23.03
CA ALA A 53 42.06 27.69 23.12
C ALA A 53 42.71 27.52 21.73
N GLY A 54 42.16 26.64 20.89
CA GLY A 54 42.61 26.43 19.51
C GLY A 54 42.49 27.70 18.65
N PHE A 55 41.36 28.40 18.73
CA PHE A 55 41.18 29.68 18.03
C PHE A 55 42.12 30.76 18.54
N THR A 56 42.37 30.82 19.85
CA THR A 56 43.31 31.78 20.45
C THR A 56 44.74 31.50 19.97
N ALA A 57 45.15 30.24 19.95
CA ALA A 57 46.47 29.83 19.42
C ALA A 57 46.59 30.13 17.92
N LEU A 58 45.55 29.87 17.13
CA LEU A 58 45.50 30.16 15.70
C LEU A 58 45.58 31.67 15.44
N ALA A 59 44.86 32.49 16.22
CA ALA A 59 44.92 33.95 16.13
C ALA A 59 46.32 34.48 16.47
N ALA A 60 46.95 33.96 17.53
CA ALA A 60 48.32 34.29 17.89
C ALA A 60 49.31 33.92 16.77
N LEU A 61 49.17 32.73 16.19
CA LEU A 61 50.00 32.27 15.06
C LEU A 61 49.78 33.10 13.78
N TYR A 62 48.54 33.51 13.50
CA TYR A 62 48.21 34.38 12.38
C TYR A 62 48.82 35.79 12.52
N VAL A 63 48.93 36.30 13.74
CA VAL A 63 49.63 37.56 14.02
C VAL A 63 51.15 37.39 13.90
N ALA A 64 51.71 36.30 14.42
CA ALA A 64 53.15 36.10 14.54
C ALA A 64 53.84 35.60 13.25
N LYS A 65 53.17 34.78 12.43
CA LYS A 65 53.80 34.14 11.26
C LYS A 65 53.19 34.59 9.93
N ALA A 66 54.02 35.21 9.09
CA ALA A 66 53.61 35.74 7.79
C ALA A 66 53.12 34.66 6.80
N ASP A 67 53.66 33.45 6.87
CA ASP A 67 53.28 32.37 5.94
C ASP A 67 51.92 31.74 6.26
N VAL A 68 51.61 31.59 7.55
CA VAL A 68 50.29 31.16 8.03
C VAL A 68 49.23 32.19 7.64
N ARG A 69 49.59 33.48 7.73
CA ARG A 69 48.73 34.58 7.27
C ARG A 69 48.39 34.48 5.78
N ARG A 70 49.37 34.26 4.89
CA ARG A 70 49.09 34.10 3.45
C ARG A 70 48.16 32.93 3.15
N HIS A 71 48.32 31.80 3.86
CA HIS A 71 47.46 30.65 3.69
C HIS A 71 46.02 30.94 4.14
N ILE A 72 45.85 31.54 5.31
CA ILE A 72 44.52 31.88 5.83
C ILE A 72 43.85 32.96 4.94
N ASP A 73 44.59 34.00 4.53
CA ASP A 73 44.10 35.03 3.62
C ASP A 73 43.66 34.43 2.26
N GLY A 74 44.41 33.43 1.77
CA GLY A 74 44.07 32.69 0.55
C GLY A 74 42.81 31.84 0.69
N VAL A 75 42.67 31.11 1.80
CA VAL A 75 41.49 30.25 2.08
C VAL A 75 40.23 31.08 2.23
N PHE A 76 40.30 32.24 2.88
CA PHE A 76 39.13 33.10 3.13
C PHE A 76 38.94 34.20 2.08
N GLY A 77 39.80 34.29 1.06
CA GLY A 77 39.72 35.30 0.01
C GLY A 77 39.89 36.74 0.51
N LEU A 78 40.56 36.93 1.65
CA LEU A 78 40.74 38.22 2.29
C LEU A 78 41.93 38.93 1.66
N GLN A 79 41.73 39.64 0.55
CA GLN A 79 42.68 40.66 0.10
C GLN A 79 42.56 41.92 0.98
N ALA A 80 42.95 41.81 2.24
CA ALA A 80 42.92 42.94 3.18
C ALA A 80 43.97 43.99 2.77
N ARG A 81 43.54 45.06 2.10
CA ARG A 81 44.41 46.10 1.53
C ARG A 81 44.84 47.18 2.56
N ARG A 82 44.36 47.15 3.81
CA ARG A 82 44.72 48.13 4.87
C ARG A 82 45.06 47.48 6.21
N GLN A 83 46.07 48.01 6.89
CA GLN A 83 46.65 47.47 8.13
C GLN A 83 45.71 47.58 9.36
N THR A 84 44.72 48.48 9.32
CA THR A 84 43.73 48.70 10.39
C THR A 84 42.81 47.49 10.65
N ASP A 85 42.47 46.75 9.60
CA ASP A 85 41.55 45.61 9.71
C ASP A 85 42.18 44.44 10.49
N LYS A 86 43.53 44.39 10.52
CA LYS A 86 44.30 43.36 11.22
C LYS A 86 44.27 43.54 12.74
N LEU A 87 44.25 44.78 13.23
CA LEU A 87 44.21 45.07 14.68
C LEU A 87 42.84 44.75 15.27
N LEU A 88 41.78 45.02 14.51
CA LEU A 88 40.39 44.86 14.96
C LEU A 88 40.03 43.38 15.18
N VAL A 89 40.50 42.49 14.29
CA VAL A 89 40.32 41.04 14.44
C VAL A 89 41.00 40.52 15.72
N ALA A 90 42.19 41.03 16.06
CA ALA A 90 42.91 40.61 17.26
C ALA A 90 42.20 41.04 18.55
N ILE A 91 41.68 42.27 18.60
CA ILE A 91 40.95 42.80 19.77
C ILE A 91 39.65 42.03 20.01
N VAL A 92 38.88 41.76 18.94
CA VAL A 92 37.62 41.00 19.04
C VAL A 92 37.88 39.56 19.49
N GLY A 93 38.95 38.93 18.97
CA GLY A 93 39.35 37.60 19.42
C GLY A 93 39.72 37.54 20.90
N GLY A 94 40.48 38.53 21.40
CA GLY A 94 40.89 38.59 22.81
C GLY A 94 39.73 38.82 23.79
N ALA A 95 38.82 39.74 23.48
CA ALA A 95 37.66 40.04 24.33
C ALA A 95 36.72 38.81 24.49
N TRP A 96 36.57 38.02 23.43
CA TRP A 96 35.75 36.81 23.45
C TRP A 96 36.30 35.73 24.40
N SER A 97 37.61 35.47 24.36
CA SER A 97 38.24 34.47 25.23
C SER A 97 38.07 34.80 26.72
N PHE A 98 38.08 36.08 27.08
CA PHE A 98 37.86 36.51 28.46
C PHE A 98 36.41 36.30 28.93
N PHE A 99 35.42 36.64 28.09
CA PHE A 99 34.01 36.45 28.42
C PHE A 99 33.65 34.96 28.64
N ALA A 100 34.20 34.08 27.80
CA ALA A 100 33.99 32.63 27.92
C ALA A 100 34.52 32.07 29.26
N LEU A 101 35.67 32.54 29.73
CA LEU A 101 36.25 32.15 31.02
C LEU A 101 35.40 32.61 32.21
N PHE A 102 34.86 33.84 32.16
CA PHE A 102 34.02 34.37 33.24
C PHE A 102 32.71 33.60 33.40
N MET A 103 32.02 33.30 32.29
CA MET A 103 30.78 32.51 32.30
C MET A 103 31.00 31.09 32.86
N PHE A 104 32.14 30.48 32.53
CA PHE A 104 32.50 29.17 33.08
C PHE A 104 32.77 29.23 34.59
N GLY A 105 33.48 30.26 35.07
CA GLY A 105 33.73 30.46 36.51
C GLY A 105 32.45 30.64 37.33
N ALA A 106 31.50 31.43 36.82
CA ALA A 106 30.19 31.63 37.46
C ALA A 106 29.36 30.32 37.50
N TRP A 107 29.42 29.50 36.45
CA TRP A 107 28.73 28.22 36.39
C TRP A 107 29.28 27.21 37.42
N VAL A 108 30.62 27.10 37.55
CA VAL A 108 31.24 26.23 38.56
C VAL A 108 30.91 26.67 39.98
N ALA A 109 30.90 27.98 40.25
CA ALA A 109 30.57 28.52 41.58
C ALA A 109 29.12 28.24 42.02
N SER A 110 28.20 27.97 41.09
CA SER A 110 26.78 27.72 41.38
C SER A 110 26.47 26.28 41.87
N GLY A 111 27.50 25.45 42.07
CA GLY A 111 27.35 24.06 42.50
C GLY A 111 27.36 23.04 41.35
N GLY A 112 27.66 23.51 40.13
CA GLY A 112 27.97 22.66 38.99
C GLY A 112 26.84 21.72 38.55
N PRO A 113 27.18 20.69 37.75
CA PRO A 113 26.20 19.77 37.18
C PRO A 113 25.53 18.88 38.24
N GLU A 114 26.20 18.55 39.34
CA GLU A 114 25.70 17.59 40.35
C GLU A 114 24.47 18.11 41.12
N LYS A 115 24.47 19.39 41.53
CA LYS A 115 23.30 19.97 42.23
C LYS A 115 22.10 20.12 41.28
N ALA A 116 22.34 20.49 40.04
CA ALA A 116 21.30 20.58 39.02
C ALA A 116 20.70 19.20 38.70
N GLU A 117 21.52 18.15 38.69
CA GLU A 117 21.05 16.77 38.52
C GLU A 117 20.23 16.28 39.73
N ALA A 118 20.67 16.56 40.95
CA ALA A 118 19.93 16.19 42.16
C ALA A 118 18.56 16.88 42.25
N GLU A 119 18.48 18.19 41.95
CA GLU A 119 17.19 18.91 41.91
C GLU A 119 16.28 18.40 40.80
N LYS A 120 16.84 18.05 39.63
CA LYS A 120 16.09 17.47 38.52
C LYS A 120 15.53 16.10 38.88
N GLN A 121 16.31 15.25 39.56
CA GLN A 121 15.85 13.94 40.03
C GLN A 121 14.77 14.07 41.11
N ALA A 122 14.91 15.00 42.05
CA ALA A 122 13.91 15.25 43.08
C ALA A 122 12.57 15.73 42.49
N ARG A 123 12.60 16.65 41.52
CA ARG A 123 11.39 17.10 40.80
C ARG A 123 10.75 15.96 40.01
N ALA A 124 11.55 15.17 39.28
CA ALA A 124 11.04 14.02 38.54
C ALA A 124 10.41 12.95 39.46
N ALA A 125 10.98 12.72 40.64
CA ALA A 125 10.40 11.80 41.62
C ALA A 125 9.08 12.34 42.22
N ALA A 126 9.01 13.65 42.50
CA ALA A 126 7.78 14.29 42.97
C ALA A 126 6.67 14.25 41.90
N GLU A 127 7.00 14.52 40.64
CA GLU A 127 6.07 14.42 39.50
C GLU A 127 5.56 12.98 39.31
N ARG A 128 6.44 11.98 39.44
CA ARG A 128 6.04 10.56 39.40
C ARG A 128 5.05 10.23 40.50
N ARG A 129 5.34 10.57 41.76
CA ARG A 129 4.42 10.34 42.89
C ARG A 129 3.08 11.06 42.71
N ALA A 130 3.09 12.30 42.22
CA ALA A 130 1.86 13.03 41.94
C ALA A 130 1.06 12.38 40.80
N SER A 131 1.72 11.89 39.75
CA SER A 131 1.09 11.18 38.64
C SER A 131 0.52 9.81 39.07
N GLU A 132 1.23 9.08 39.93
CA GLU A 132 0.78 7.81 40.50
C GLU A 132 -0.42 8.01 41.43
N ALA A 133 -0.39 9.03 42.30
CA ALA A 133 -1.52 9.36 43.17
C ALA A 133 -2.76 9.76 42.37
N LYS A 134 -2.57 10.55 41.30
CA LYS A 134 -3.66 10.92 40.38
C LYS A 134 -4.22 9.69 39.65
N ALA A 135 -3.35 8.81 39.15
CA ALA A 135 -3.77 7.57 38.51
C ALA A 135 -4.53 6.64 39.46
N GLN A 136 -4.11 6.55 40.73
CA GLN A 136 -4.83 5.80 41.76
C GLN A 136 -6.21 6.39 42.06
N GLN A 137 -6.32 7.72 42.16
CA GLN A 137 -7.62 8.39 42.36
C GLN A 137 -8.55 8.20 41.16
N GLU A 138 -8.04 8.33 39.94
CA GLU A 138 -8.82 8.08 38.71
C GLU A 138 -9.26 6.61 38.61
N ALA A 139 -8.39 5.66 38.98
CA ALA A 139 -8.72 4.24 39.02
C ALA A 139 -9.82 3.95 40.06
N ALA A 140 -9.72 4.51 41.26
CA ALA A 140 -10.74 4.37 42.31
C ALA A 140 -12.09 4.99 41.91
N ALA A 141 -12.07 6.15 41.25
CA ALA A 141 -13.28 6.80 40.73
C ALA A 141 -13.93 6.00 39.59
N ARG A 142 -13.13 5.39 38.71
CA ARG A 142 -13.65 4.49 37.66
C ARG A 142 -14.25 3.21 38.26
N ALA A 143 -13.60 2.64 39.26
CA ALA A 143 -14.11 1.45 39.95
C ALA A 143 -15.47 1.71 40.62
N SER A 144 -15.64 2.85 41.32
CA SER A 144 -16.93 3.19 41.94
C SER A 144 -18.04 3.48 40.92
N GLN A 145 -17.70 4.11 39.79
CA GLN A 145 -18.65 4.29 38.68
C GLN A 145 -19.03 2.95 38.04
N ALA A 146 -18.07 2.03 37.90
CA ALA A 146 -18.32 0.70 37.37
C ALA A 146 -19.28 -0.10 38.28
N GLU A 147 -19.07 -0.04 39.60
CA GLU A 147 -19.96 -0.68 40.58
C GLU A 147 -21.38 -0.08 40.56
N ALA A 148 -21.49 1.25 40.48
CA ALA A 148 -22.79 1.91 40.35
C ALA A 148 -23.55 1.45 39.09
N LYS A 149 -22.82 1.26 37.97
CA LYS A 149 -23.39 0.76 36.71
C LYS A 149 -23.82 -0.71 36.79
N LEU A 150 -23.10 -1.55 37.53
CA LEU A 150 -23.53 -2.94 37.79
C LEU A 150 -24.81 -2.98 38.63
N ASN A 151 -24.91 -2.16 39.68
CA ASN A 151 -26.13 -2.09 40.49
C ASN A 151 -27.33 -1.53 39.69
N GLU A 152 -27.09 -0.55 38.81
CA GLU A 152 -28.09 -0.04 37.86
C GLU A 152 -28.56 -1.15 36.91
N ALA A 153 -27.62 -1.89 36.31
CA ALA A 153 -27.93 -3.01 35.41
C ALA A 153 -28.74 -4.12 36.10
N GLU A 154 -28.45 -4.43 37.37
CA GLU A 154 -29.20 -5.41 38.15
C GLU A 154 -30.64 -4.94 38.46
N ALA A 155 -30.82 -3.67 38.82
CA ALA A 155 -32.14 -3.09 39.01
C ALA A 155 -32.97 -3.08 37.70
N LEU A 156 -32.34 -2.72 36.58
CA LEU A 156 -32.97 -2.72 35.25
C LEU A 156 -33.36 -4.13 34.80
N LEU A 157 -32.52 -5.13 35.08
CA LEU A 157 -32.83 -6.53 34.83
C LEU A 157 -34.04 -6.98 35.66
N GLY A 158 -34.11 -6.61 36.94
CA GLY A 158 -35.27 -6.89 37.81
C GLY A 158 -36.56 -6.22 37.36
N ALA A 159 -36.47 -5.06 36.72
CA ALA A 159 -37.59 -4.34 36.11
C ALA A 159 -37.99 -4.86 34.72
N GLY A 160 -37.26 -5.84 34.16
CA GLY A 160 -37.50 -6.36 32.81
C GLY A 160 -37.05 -5.44 31.67
N GLN A 161 -36.28 -4.38 31.98
CA GLN A 161 -35.77 -3.41 30.99
C GLN A 161 -34.46 -3.90 30.36
N LEU A 162 -34.52 -5.03 29.63
CA LEU A 162 -33.33 -5.77 29.19
C LEU A 162 -32.34 -4.95 28.33
N ALA A 163 -32.85 -4.13 27.41
CA ALA A 163 -31.99 -3.30 26.55
C ALA A 163 -31.15 -2.30 27.36
N GLN A 164 -31.76 -1.71 28.39
CA GLN A 164 -31.08 -0.77 29.28
C GLN A 164 -30.12 -1.51 30.22
N ALA A 165 -30.52 -2.68 30.73
CA ALA A 165 -29.65 -3.54 31.55
C ALA A 165 -28.39 -3.96 30.78
N GLN A 166 -28.52 -4.34 29.50
CA GLN A 166 -27.38 -4.69 28.64
C GLN A 166 -26.46 -3.48 28.41
N GLN A 167 -27.02 -2.31 28.12
CA GLN A 167 -26.24 -1.08 27.95
C GLN A 167 -25.47 -0.70 29.23
N ALA A 168 -26.11 -0.80 30.40
CA ALA A 168 -25.48 -0.51 31.68
C ALA A 168 -24.34 -1.51 32.00
N THR A 169 -24.53 -2.80 31.70
CA THR A 169 -23.47 -3.82 31.84
C THR A 169 -22.28 -3.56 30.92
N GLU A 170 -22.51 -3.18 29.65
CA GLU A 170 -21.42 -2.79 28.74
C GLU A 170 -20.69 -1.54 29.20
N GLN A 171 -21.42 -0.52 29.69
CA GLN A 171 -20.80 0.67 30.30
C GLN A 171 -19.93 0.30 31.50
N ALA A 172 -20.38 -0.59 32.38
CA ALA A 172 -19.58 -1.08 33.50
C ALA A 172 -18.28 -1.75 33.03
N LYS A 173 -18.33 -2.59 31.97
CA LYS A 173 -17.13 -3.20 31.38
C LYS A 173 -16.14 -2.15 30.88
N THR A 174 -16.61 -1.12 30.17
CA THR A 174 -15.75 -0.02 29.67
C THR A 174 -15.09 0.79 30.80
N LEU A 175 -15.69 0.80 31.98
CA LEU A 175 -15.16 1.46 33.19
C LEU A 175 -14.19 0.57 33.99
N GLY A 176 -13.91 -0.66 33.54
CA GLY A 176 -12.94 -1.57 34.14
C GLY A 176 -13.54 -2.74 34.92
N ALA A 177 -14.87 -2.95 34.89
CA ALA A 177 -15.50 -4.10 35.54
C ALA A 177 -15.30 -5.44 34.80
N SER A 178 -14.51 -5.51 33.73
CA SER A 178 -14.31 -6.74 32.96
C SER A 178 -13.68 -7.88 33.77
N THR A 179 -12.98 -7.56 34.86
CA THR A 179 -12.40 -8.55 35.79
C THR A 179 -13.30 -8.86 36.99
N ASP A 180 -14.44 -8.19 37.13
CA ASP A 180 -15.38 -8.43 38.22
C ASP A 180 -16.27 -9.66 37.88
N PRO A 181 -16.27 -10.73 38.69
CA PRO A 181 -17.13 -11.89 38.46
C PRO A 181 -18.63 -11.53 38.41
N ARG A 182 -19.07 -10.49 39.13
CA ARG A 182 -20.46 -10.02 39.09
C ARG A 182 -20.85 -9.49 37.73
N ALA A 183 -19.94 -8.81 37.02
CA ALA A 183 -20.20 -8.30 35.68
C ALA A 183 -20.44 -9.43 34.67
N ALA A 184 -19.66 -10.51 34.79
CA ALA A 184 -19.82 -11.71 33.96
C ALA A 184 -21.14 -12.44 34.28
N GLU A 185 -21.46 -12.63 35.57
CA GLU A 185 -22.72 -13.26 35.99
C GLU A 185 -23.94 -12.44 35.56
N LEU A 186 -23.91 -11.12 35.74
CA LEU A 186 -25.01 -10.25 35.34
C LEU A 186 -25.20 -10.23 33.82
N GLN A 187 -24.10 -10.18 33.05
CA GLN A 187 -24.16 -10.32 31.59
C GLN A 187 -24.82 -11.64 31.20
N GLN A 188 -24.40 -12.75 31.80
CA GLN A 188 -24.99 -14.07 31.54
C GLN A 188 -26.50 -14.07 31.85
N ARG A 189 -26.94 -13.50 32.98
CA ARG A 189 -28.37 -13.42 33.32
C ARG A 189 -29.17 -12.55 32.34
N VAL A 190 -28.59 -11.43 31.90
CA VAL A 190 -29.20 -10.58 30.86
C VAL A 190 -29.34 -11.37 29.55
N ASP A 191 -28.27 -12.01 29.10
CA ASP A 191 -28.24 -12.80 27.86
C ASP A 191 -29.22 -13.97 27.91
N GLU A 192 -29.29 -14.70 29.03
CA GLU A 192 -30.26 -15.78 29.24
C GLU A 192 -31.71 -15.29 29.23
N THR A 193 -31.97 -14.07 29.74
CA THR A 193 -33.32 -13.50 29.77
C THR A 193 -33.73 -12.97 28.40
N VAL A 194 -32.81 -12.32 27.69
CA VAL A 194 -33.00 -11.90 26.28
C VAL A 194 -33.24 -13.13 25.41
N HIS A 195 -32.44 -14.18 25.56
CA HIS A 195 -32.60 -15.42 24.82
C HIS A 195 -33.94 -16.09 25.11
N ARG A 196 -34.37 -16.18 26.37
CA ARG A 196 -35.70 -16.69 26.74
C ARG A 196 -36.84 -15.88 26.13
N GLN A 197 -36.76 -14.54 26.15
CA GLN A 197 -37.77 -13.69 25.51
C GLN A 197 -37.79 -13.89 24.00
N ALA A 198 -36.62 -14.00 23.36
CA ALA A 198 -36.52 -14.27 21.94
C ALA A 198 -37.10 -15.65 21.58
N GLN A 199 -36.80 -16.70 22.36
CA GLN A 199 -37.37 -18.04 22.21
C GLN A 199 -38.91 -18.01 22.31
N ALA A 200 -39.48 -17.20 23.20
CA ALA A 200 -40.93 -17.03 23.31
C ALA A 200 -41.58 -16.43 22.04
N THR A 201 -40.81 -15.75 21.18
CA THR A 201 -41.30 -15.24 19.89
C THR A 201 -41.29 -16.27 18.76
N LEU A 202 -40.61 -17.41 18.93
CA LEU A 202 -40.44 -18.42 17.87
C LEU A 202 -41.77 -18.98 17.34
N PRO A 203 -42.81 -19.27 18.15
CA PRO A 203 -44.09 -19.75 17.63
C PRO A 203 -44.77 -18.74 16.68
N ALA A 204 -44.75 -17.45 17.04
CA ALA A 204 -45.31 -16.40 16.18
C ALA A 204 -44.50 -16.25 14.88
N ARG A 205 -43.17 -16.35 14.96
CA ARG A 205 -42.29 -16.35 13.79
C ARG A 205 -42.53 -17.54 12.88
N HIS A 206 -42.73 -18.74 13.44
CA HIS A 206 -43.06 -19.94 12.69
C HIS A 206 -44.36 -19.77 11.87
N VAL A 207 -45.42 -19.22 12.48
CA VAL A 207 -46.68 -18.92 11.76
C VAL A 207 -46.44 -17.90 10.65
N ALA A 208 -45.69 -16.82 10.92
CA ALA A 208 -45.37 -15.83 9.90
C ALA A 208 -44.55 -16.41 8.72
N ILE A 209 -43.59 -17.30 9.00
CA ILE A 209 -42.83 -18.00 7.95
C ILE A 209 -43.79 -18.85 7.10
N ALA A 210 -44.68 -19.62 7.74
CA ALA A 210 -45.64 -20.46 7.04
C ALA A 210 -46.62 -19.64 6.17
N ASP A 211 -47.14 -18.52 6.67
CA ASP A 211 -48.02 -17.63 5.91
C ASP A 211 -47.31 -17.02 4.68
N LYS A 212 -46.03 -16.63 4.83
CA LYS A 212 -45.21 -16.12 3.72
C LYS A 212 -44.88 -17.21 2.71
N ALA A 213 -44.59 -18.43 3.16
CA ALA A 213 -44.38 -19.58 2.29
C ALA A 213 -45.65 -19.93 1.49
N GLN A 214 -46.81 -19.98 2.14
CA GLN A 214 -48.09 -20.30 1.50
C GLN A 214 -48.52 -19.24 0.47
N SER A 215 -48.19 -17.97 0.69
CA SER A 215 -48.45 -16.89 -0.26
C SER A 215 -47.44 -16.81 -1.41
N GLY A 216 -46.42 -17.69 -1.42
CA GLY A 216 -45.35 -17.68 -2.42
C GLY A 216 -44.33 -16.54 -2.23
N ALA A 217 -44.37 -15.83 -1.10
CA ALA A 217 -43.45 -14.77 -0.73
C ALA A 217 -42.14 -15.36 -0.16
N TRP A 218 -41.48 -16.23 -0.93
CA TRP A 218 -40.36 -17.05 -0.50
C TRP A 218 -39.16 -16.25 0.02
N SER A 219 -38.85 -15.09 -0.58
CA SER A 219 -37.76 -14.22 -0.12
C SER A 219 -38.03 -13.63 1.26
N GLU A 220 -39.28 -13.24 1.54
CA GLU A 220 -39.68 -12.74 2.85
C GLU A 220 -39.68 -13.86 3.90
N ALA A 221 -40.15 -15.05 3.52
CA ALA A 221 -40.10 -16.24 4.36
C ALA A 221 -38.64 -16.58 4.76
N ARG A 222 -37.68 -16.45 3.84
CA ARG A 222 -36.25 -16.66 4.14
C ARG A 222 -35.71 -15.64 5.14
N GLY A 223 -36.05 -14.37 5.00
CA GLY A 223 -35.64 -13.34 5.97
C GLY A 223 -36.11 -13.69 7.38
N LEU A 224 -37.38 -14.09 7.53
CA LEU A 224 -37.93 -14.55 8.82
C LEU A 224 -37.24 -15.83 9.33
N CYS A 225 -36.85 -16.74 8.44
CA CYS A 225 -36.08 -17.93 8.77
C CYS A 225 -34.68 -17.61 9.30
N GLU A 226 -33.98 -16.65 8.69
CA GLU A 226 -32.66 -16.20 9.15
C GLU A 226 -32.77 -15.56 10.54
N GLU A 227 -33.78 -14.73 10.78
CA GLU A 227 -34.06 -14.16 12.11
C GLU A 227 -34.40 -15.23 13.15
N ALA A 228 -35.22 -16.23 12.80
CA ALA A 228 -35.60 -17.30 13.72
C ALA A 228 -34.42 -18.24 14.04
N ARG A 229 -33.59 -18.59 13.05
CA ARG A 229 -32.37 -19.40 13.23
C ARG A 229 -31.31 -18.68 14.08
N ALA A 230 -31.28 -17.34 14.06
CA ALA A 230 -30.40 -16.55 14.92
C ALA A 230 -30.81 -16.62 16.40
N ILE A 231 -32.08 -16.93 16.70
CA ILE A 231 -32.58 -17.12 18.07
C ILE A 231 -32.29 -18.54 18.54
N ASP A 232 -32.73 -19.55 17.79
CA ASP A 232 -32.52 -20.96 18.10
C ASP A 232 -32.41 -21.80 16.80
N PRO A 233 -31.19 -22.17 16.37
CA PRO A 233 -30.98 -22.88 15.11
C PRO A 233 -31.50 -24.33 15.14
N GLU A 234 -31.66 -24.92 16.33
CA GLU A 234 -32.07 -26.33 16.48
C GLU A 234 -33.55 -26.48 16.82
N HIS A 235 -34.31 -25.39 16.91
CA HIS A 235 -35.75 -25.46 17.16
C HIS A 235 -36.46 -26.29 16.07
N PRO A 236 -37.08 -27.46 16.39
CA PRO A 236 -37.50 -28.44 15.38
C PRO A 236 -38.46 -27.90 14.31
N GLN A 237 -39.42 -27.06 14.71
CA GLN A 237 -40.41 -26.47 13.79
C GLN A 237 -39.80 -25.42 12.85
N ILE A 238 -38.85 -24.63 13.34
CA ILE A 238 -38.15 -23.62 12.54
C ILE A 238 -37.22 -24.33 11.55
N LYS A 239 -36.47 -25.34 12.03
CA LYS A 239 -35.59 -26.14 11.20
C LYS A 239 -36.32 -26.81 10.03
N ALA A 240 -37.46 -27.45 10.30
CA ALA A 240 -38.26 -28.11 9.28
C ALA A 240 -38.85 -27.10 8.26
N THR A 241 -39.52 -26.05 8.73
CA THR A 241 -40.17 -25.07 7.86
C THR A 241 -39.15 -24.29 7.02
N CYS A 242 -38.02 -23.91 7.62
CA CYS A 242 -36.98 -23.20 6.89
C CYS A 242 -36.23 -24.10 5.90
N ALA A 243 -36.15 -25.42 6.14
CA ALA A 243 -35.63 -26.35 5.14
C ALA A 243 -36.55 -26.45 3.91
N GLU A 244 -37.87 -26.36 4.10
CA GLU A 244 -38.84 -26.30 3.00
C GLU A 244 -38.71 -24.99 2.21
N VAL A 245 -38.63 -23.84 2.90
CA VAL A 245 -38.42 -22.53 2.27
C VAL A 245 -37.10 -22.50 1.48
N ASP A 246 -36.01 -23.01 2.06
CA ASP A 246 -34.72 -23.10 1.39
C ASP A 246 -34.78 -24.01 0.15
N ALA A 247 -35.52 -25.12 0.22
CA ALA A 247 -35.69 -26.04 -0.90
C ALA A 247 -36.50 -25.42 -2.06
N GLU A 248 -37.53 -24.63 -1.78
CA GLU A 248 -38.32 -23.95 -2.81
C GLU A 248 -37.55 -22.78 -3.44
N LEU A 249 -36.87 -21.96 -2.63
CA LEU A 249 -35.97 -20.93 -3.16
C LEU A 249 -34.87 -21.53 -4.02
N ARG A 250 -34.32 -22.67 -3.61
CA ARG A 250 -33.34 -23.39 -4.40
C ARG A 250 -33.87 -23.78 -5.78
N LYS A 251 -35.13 -24.21 -5.90
CA LYS A 251 -35.74 -24.52 -7.21
C LYS A 251 -35.86 -23.28 -8.09
N LEU A 252 -36.26 -22.14 -7.51
CA LEU A 252 -36.36 -20.86 -8.22
C LEU A 252 -34.98 -20.38 -8.69
N ASP A 253 -33.97 -20.43 -7.82
CA ASP A 253 -32.59 -20.06 -8.14
C ASP A 253 -32.03 -20.94 -9.26
N VAL A 254 -32.19 -22.27 -9.17
CA VAL A 254 -31.76 -23.21 -10.21
C VAL A 254 -32.43 -22.88 -11.56
N GLY A 255 -33.72 -22.58 -11.55
CA GLY A 255 -34.45 -22.15 -12.75
C GLY A 255 -33.87 -20.85 -13.34
N ALA A 256 -33.63 -19.86 -12.50
CA ALA A 256 -33.05 -18.57 -12.90
C ALA A 256 -31.63 -18.72 -13.47
N TRP A 257 -30.77 -19.52 -12.85
CA TRP A 257 -29.40 -19.79 -13.31
C TRP A 257 -29.38 -20.51 -14.65
N ILE A 258 -30.28 -21.47 -14.86
CA ILE A 258 -30.44 -22.16 -16.15
C ILE A 258 -30.91 -21.18 -17.23
N ALA A 259 -31.87 -20.30 -16.91
CA ALA A 259 -32.36 -19.29 -17.84
C ALA A 259 -31.26 -18.28 -18.22
N GLU A 260 -30.49 -17.81 -17.24
CA GLU A 260 -29.35 -16.93 -17.43
C GLU A 260 -28.28 -17.58 -18.32
N ALA A 261 -27.90 -18.83 -18.06
CA ALA A 261 -26.96 -19.57 -18.87
C ALA A 261 -27.43 -19.75 -20.32
N ASN A 262 -28.72 -20.03 -20.53
CA ASN A 262 -29.28 -20.12 -21.88
C ASN A 262 -29.28 -18.76 -22.60
N ARG A 263 -29.60 -17.67 -21.91
CA ARG A 263 -29.53 -16.30 -22.46
C ARG A 263 -28.10 -15.91 -22.83
N ALA A 264 -27.13 -16.13 -21.93
CA ALA A 264 -25.73 -15.88 -22.21
C ALA A 264 -25.25 -16.67 -23.44
N ALA A 265 -25.67 -17.93 -23.57
CA ALA A 265 -25.33 -18.75 -24.72
C ALA A 265 -26.01 -18.31 -26.04
N ALA A 266 -27.20 -17.70 -25.97
CA ALA A 266 -27.97 -17.27 -27.14
C ALA A 266 -27.57 -15.88 -27.64
N GLU A 267 -27.38 -14.94 -26.72
CA GLU A 267 -27.26 -13.50 -27.02
C GLU A 267 -25.85 -12.95 -26.78
N GLN A 268 -25.04 -13.61 -25.94
CA GLN A 268 -23.76 -13.07 -25.43
C GLN A 268 -22.61 -14.09 -25.57
N CYS A 269 -22.69 -14.94 -26.59
CA CYS A 269 -21.78 -16.07 -26.80
C CYS A 269 -20.34 -15.66 -27.14
N ASP A 270 -20.13 -14.40 -27.52
CA ASP A 270 -18.84 -13.77 -27.82
C ASP A 270 -18.27 -12.95 -26.65
N THR A 271 -19.01 -12.85 -25.53
CA THR A 271 -18.65 -12.02 -24.38
C THR A 271 -18.17 -12.91 -23.22
N PRO A 272 -16.85 -13.05 -22.99
CA PRO A 272 -16.31 -13.99 -22.00
C PRO A 272 -16.82 -13.78 -20.57
N LEU A 273 -17.06 -12.52 -20.18
CA LEU A 273 -17.55 -12.18 -18.84
C LEU A 273 -18.96 -12.73 -18.60
N ALA A 274 -19.86 -12.60 -19.58
CA ALA A 274 -21.22 -13.13 -19.49
C ALA A 274 -21.24 -14.66 -19.38
N ILE A 275 -20.37 -15.34 -20.15
CA ILE A 275 -20.20 -16.80 -20.06
C ILE A 275 -19.67 -17.19 -18.68
N GLY A 276 -18.72 -16.42 -18.12
CA GLY A 276 -18.11 -16.67 -16.82
C GLY A 276 -19.09 -16.54 -15.65
N GLU A 277 -19.87 -15.46 -15.61
CA GLU A 277 -20.90 -15.26 -14.57
C GLU A 277 -22.01 -16.32 -14.68
N ALA A 278 -22.50 -16.60 -15.89
CA ALA A 278 -23.46 -17.69 -16.11
C ALA A 278 -22.92 -19.05 -15.63
N TRP A 279 -21.64 -19.34 -15.89
CA TRP A 279 -21.00 -20.57 -15.44
C TRP A 279 -20.86 -20.62 -13.90
N LYS A 280 -20.52 -19.49 -13.26
CA LYS A 280 -20.39 -19.39 -11.80
C LYS A 280 -21.69 -19.69 -11.05
N HIS A 281 -22.84 -19.33 -11.61
CA HIS A 281 -24.14 -19.71 -11.08
C HIS A 281 -24.49 -21.17 -11.42
N LEU A 282 -24.31 -21.57 -12.68
CA LEU A 282 -24.70 -22.91 -13.14
C LEU A 282 -23.93 -24.04 -12.45
N ARG A 283 -22.65 -23.84 -12.11
CA ARG A 283 -21.82 -24.83 -11.38
C ARG A 283 -22.30 -25.11 -9.95
N GLN A 284 -23.18 -24.28 -9.42
CA GLN A 284 -23.76 -24.48 -8.10
C GLN A 284 -24.87 -25.55 -8.14
N VAL A 285 -25.44 -25.85 -9.32
CA VAL A 285 -26.48 -26.86 -9.50
C VAL A 285 -25.89 -28.26 -9.32
N GLY A 286 -26.35 -28.97 -8.30
CA GLY A 286 -25.93 -30.32 -7.96
C GLY A 286 -26.84 -31.39 -8.57
N PRO A 287 -26.41 -32.67 -8.53
CA PRO A 287 -27.17 -33.79 -9.09
C PRO A 287 -28.55 -34.02 -8.46
N ALA A 288 -28.77 -33.56 -7.22
CA ALA A 288 -30.03 -33.68 -6.49
C ALA A 288 -31.06 -32.60 -6.86
N ASP A 289 -30.64 -31.52 -7.52
CA ASP A 289 -31.55 -30.46 -7.93
C ASP A 289 -32.44 -30.93 -9.10
N SER A 290 -33.73 -30.59 -9.05
CA SER A 290 -34.70 -30.98 -10.09
C SER A 290 -34.33 -30.48 -11.50
N GLY A 291 -33.58 -29.37 -11.59
CA GLY A 291 -33.11 -28.78 -12.85
C GLY A 291 -31.77 -29.32 -13.39
N PHE A 292 -31.13 -30.30 -12.74
CA PHE A 292 -29.77 -30.72 -13.09
C PHE A 292 -29.60 -31.19 -14.55
N LYS A 293 -30.59 -31.89 -15.10
CA LYS A 293 -30.55 -32.35 -16.51
C LYS A 293 -30.56 -31.18 -17.49
N ASP A 294 -31.30 -30.11 -17.20
CA ASP A 294 -31.36 -28.93 -18.05
C ASP A 294 -30.15 -28.02 -17.82
N ALA A 295 -29.62 -27.96 -16.60
CA ALA A 295 -28.34 -27.34 -16.31
C ALA A 295 -27.20 -27.98 -17.12
N LYS A 296 -27.16 -29.32 -17.22
CA LYS A 296 -26.20 -30.03 -18.10
C LYS A 296 -26.29 -29.63 -19.56
N LYS A 297 -27.52 -29.45 -20.08
CA LYS A 297 -27.73 -28.97 -21.46
C LYS A 297 -27.24 -27.52 -21.62
N ALA A 298 -27.53 -26.65 -20.65
CA ALA A 298 -27.07 -25.26 -20.66
C ALA A 298 -25.53 -25.16 -20.60
N ALA A 299 -24.89 -25.97 -19.75
CA ALA A 299 -23.44 -26.08 -19.64
C ALA A 299 -22.80 -26.49 -20.98
N ALA A 300 -23.40 -27.46 -21.69
CA ALA A 300 -22.92 -27.87 -23.01
C ALA A 300 -23.04 -26.75 -24.07
N LYS A 301 -24.05 -25.87 -23.97
CA LYS A 301 -24.16 -24.68 -24.82
C LYS A 301 -23.09 -23.65 -24.47
N LEU A 302 -22.89 -23.35 -23.18
CA LEU A 302 -21.83 -22.45 -22.72
C LEU A 302 -20.44 -22.94 -23.13
N GLU A 303 -20.18 -24.25 -23.12
CA GLU A 303 -18.89 -24.80 -23.59
C GLU A 303 -18.65 -24.53 -25.08
N LYS A 304 -19.70 -24.54 -25.92
CA LYS A 304 -19.56 -24.14 -27.33
C LYS A 304 -19.19 -22.66 -27.45
N CYS A 305 -19.81 -21.80 -26.66
CA CYS A 305 -19.49 -20.38 -26.59
C CYS A 305 -18.06 -20.14 -26.10
N ARG A 306 -17.66 -20.80 -25.00
CA ARG A 306 -16.30 -20.76 -24.47
C ARG A 306 -15.26 -21.12 -25.54
N LYS A 307 -15.44 -22.22 -26.26
CA LYS A 307 -14.54 -22.63 -27.37
C LYS A 307 -14.52 -21.63 -28.53
N SER A 308 -15.62 -20.92 -28.77
CA SER A 308 -15.69 -19.88 -29.80
C SER A 308 -14.93 -18.63 -29.37
N ALA A 309 -15.17 -18.17 -28.14
CA ALA A 309 -14.47 -17.06 -27.51
C ALA A 309 -12.97 -17.33 -27.41
N GLU A 310 -12.56 -18.53 -26.98
CA GLU A 310 -11.16 -18.96 -26.92
C GLU A 310 -10.48 -18.87 -28.30
N ARG A 311 -11.14 -19.36 -29.36
CA ARG A 311 -10.61 -19.28 -30.72
C ARG A 311 -10.48 -17.83 -31.20
N THR A 312 -11.48 -17.00 -30.90
CA THR A 312 -11.51 -15.58 -31.30
C THR A 312 -10.42 -14.78 -30.59
N LEU A 313 -10.33 -14.91 -29.26
CA LEU A 313 -9.29 -14.28 -28.44
C LEU A 313 -7.90 -14.77 -28.82
N GLY A 314 -7.72 -16.08 -29.03
CA GLY A 314 -6.45 -16.65 -29.47
C GLY A 314 -6.03 -16.14 -30.85
N LYS A 315 -6.98 -15.93 -31.77
CA LYS A 315 -6.70 -15.29 -33.07
C LYS A 315 -6.30 -13.83 -32.88
N ALA A 316 -7.08 -13.04 -32.15
CA ALA A 316 -6.80 -11.63 -31.89
C ALA A 316 -5.44 -11.43 -31.22
N LEU A 317 -5.07 -12.29 -30.25
CA LEU A 317 -3.76 -12.27 -29.63
C LEU A 317 -2.64 -12.54 -30.64
N ARG A 318 -2.77 -13.57 -31.50
CA ARG A 318 -1.77 -13.83 -32.54
C ARG A 318 -1.61 -12.66 -33.51
N ASP A 319 -2.72 -12.02 -33.90
CA ASP A 319 -2.69 -10.85 -34.78
C ASP A 319 -2.00 -9.66 -34.10
N LEU A 320 -2.22 -9.46 -32.80
CA LEU A 320 -1.51 -8.46 -32.00
C LEU A 320 0.00 -8.77 -31.92
N MET A 321 0.38 -10.02 -31.66
CA MET A 321 1.78 -10.43 -31.58
C MET A 321 2.50 -10.28 -32.93
N ILE A 322 1.84 -10.61 -34.04
CA ILE A 322 2.34 -10.34 -35.41
C ILE A 322 2.62 -8.84 -35.60
N THR A 323 1.71 -7.99 -35.12
CA THR A 323 1.85 -6.53 -35.20
C THR A 323 3.05 -6.06 -34.37
N GLN A 324 3.15 -6.49 -33.12
CA GLN A 324 4.29 -6.16 -32.24
C GLN A 324 5.64 -6.58 -32.83
N ARG A 325 5.74 -7.79 -33.38
CA ARG A 325 6.95 -8.27 -34.06
C ARG A 325 7.29 -7.43 -35.28
N THR A 326 6.29 -7.02 -36.05
CA THR A 326 6.45 -6.17 -37.24
C THR A 326 6.97 -4.79 -36.87
N GLU A 327 6.35 -4.14 -35.87
CA GLU A 327 6.79 -2.84 -35.37
C GLU A 327 8.19 -2.90 -34.77
N TRP A 328 8.48 -3.94 -33.98
CA TRP A 328 9.81 -4.13 -33.41
C TRP A 328 10.87 -4.26 -34.51
N ALA A 329 10.62 -5.08 -35.53
CA ALA A 329 11.58 -5.29 -36.62
C ALA A 329 11.87 -3.98 -37.38
N GLN A 330 10.84 -3.19 -37.66
CA GLN A 330 10.98 -1.89 -38.34
C GLN A 330 11.76 -0.88 -37.49
N ARG A 331 11.43 -0.77 -36.19
CA ARG A 331 12.14 0.13 -35.27
C ARG A 331 13.61 -0.27 -35.12
N TYR A 332 13.88 -1.56 -34.96
CA TYR A 332 15.24 -2.08 -34.79
C TYR A 332 16.09 -1.89 -36.05
N GLU A 333 15.53 -2.14 -37.23
CA GLU A 333 16.19 -1.84 -38.51
C GLU A 333 16.54 -0.36 -38.64
N THR A 334 15.57 0.53 -38.37
CA THR A 334 15.77 1.98 -38.43
C THR A 334 16.86 2.44 -37.46
N GLN A 335 16.84 1.97 -36.21
CA GLN A 335 17.84 2.33 -35.19
C GLN A 335 19.27 1.94 -35.59
N LEU A 336 19.45 0.79 -36.25
CA LEU A 336 20.77 0.35 -36.70
C LEU A 336 21.22 1.13 -37.94
N LEU A 337 20.30 1.42 -38.87
CA LEU A 337 20.58 2.30 -40.02
C LEU A 337 20.98 3.71 -39.57
N ASP A 338 20.29 4.28 -38.59
CA ASP A 338 20.61 5.59 -38.00
C ASP A 338 22.00 5.60 -37.32
N SER A 339 22.45 4.42 -36.86
CA SER A 339 23.79 4.22 -36.30
C SER A 339 24.86 3.98 -37.39
N GLY A 340 24.50 4.10 -38.67
CA GLY A 340 25.41 3.90 -39.81
C GLY A 340 25.68 2.43 -40.16
N LEU A 341 24.87 1.50 -39.67
CA LEU A 341 25.04 0.06 -39.93
C LEU A 341 24.11 -0.39 -41.07
N ASP A 342 24.67 -1.01 -42.12
CA ASP A 342 23.88 -1.61 -43.20
C ASP A 342 23.25 -2.94 -42.73
N VAL A 343 22.08 -2.81 -42.12
CA VAL A 343 21.30 -3.92 -41.56
C VAL A 343 19.96 -4.03 -42.25
N ARG A 344 19.55 -5.26 -42.54
CA ARG A 344 18.20 -5.61 -42.98
C ARG A 344 17.55 -6.58 -42.01
N VAL A 345 16.37 -6.24 -41.50
CA VAL A 345 15.60 -7.10 -40.60
C VAL A 345 14.43 -7.69 -41.35
N SER A 346 14.29 -9.02 -41.35
CA SER A 346 13.23 -9.72 -42.07
C SER A 346 12.53 -10.71 -41.17
N LEU A 347 11.20 -10.74 -41.25
CA LEU A 347 10.36 -11.65 -40.49
C LEU A 347 9.98 -12.86 -41.35
N LEU A 348 10.09 -14.05 -40.78
CA LEU A 348 9.85 -15.33 -41.45
C LEU A 348 8.78 -16.14 -40.68
N GLY A 349 8.17 -17.12 -41.36
CA GLY A 349 7.13 -17.98 -40.79
C GLY A 349 5.71 -17.41 -40.91
N LYS A 350 4.70 -18.29 -40.81
CA LYS A 350 3.28 -17.92 -40.96
C LYS A 350 2.84 -16.87 -39.93
N TYR A 351 3.37 -16.94 -38.72
CA TYR A 351 3.05 -16.03 -37.61
C TYR A 351 4.15 -15.00 -37.34
N LYS A 352 5.09 -14.86 -38.29
CA LYS A 352 6.26 -13.97 -38.16
C LYS A 352 7.09 -14.26 -36.91
N ASP A 353 7.07 -15.48 -36.39
CA ASP A 353 7.71 -15.91 -35.14
C ASP A 353 9.20 -16.22 -35.29
N MET A 354 9.78 -15.97 -36.47
CA MET A 354 11.21 -16.07 -36.73
C MET A 354 11.72 -14.74 -37.26
N VAL A 355 12.85 -14.28 -36.75
CA VAL A 355 13.49 -13.04 -37.23
C VAL A 355 14.88 -13.31 -37.76
N LYS A 356 15.16 -12.76 -38.94
CA LYS A 356 16.47 -12.79 -39.58
C LYS A 356 17.04 -11.37 -39.62
N ILE A 357 18.17 -11.17 -38.95
CA ILE A 357 18.93 -9.93 -38.93
C ILE A 357 20.15 -10.13 -39.83
N ARG A 358 20.15 -9.49 -40.98
CA ARG A 358 21.26 -9.54 -41.94
C ARG A 358 22.05 -8.25 -41.84
N TRP A 359 23.31 -8.32 -41.41
CA TRP A 359 24.19 -7.17 -41.27
C TRP A 359 25.50 -7.46 -41.98
N VAL A 360 25.86 -6.61 -42.95
CA VAL A 360 27.08 -6.76 -43.75
C VAL A 360 28.31 -6.68 -42.83
N LEU A 361 29.20 -7.67 -42.93
CA LEU A 361 30.38 -7.86 -42.07
C LEU A 361 30.07 -8.24 -40.61
N LEU A 362 28.87 -8.76 -40.32
CA LEU A 362 28.59 -9.34 -39.01
C LEU A 362 29.41 -10.62 -38.79
N GLY A 363 30.43 -10.54 -37.94
CA GLY A 363 31.28 -11.68 -37.60
C GLY A 363 30.82 -12.43 -36.34
N ARG A 364 31.34 -13.66 -36.18
CA ARG A 364 31.09 -14.51 -35.00
C ARG A 364 31.37 -13.79 -33.67
N ALA A 365 32.43 -12.99 -33.59
CA ALA A 365 32.80 -12.25 -32.38
C ALA A 365 31.71 -11.23 -31.98
N THR A 366 31.17 -10.50 -32.97
CA THR A 366 30.07 -9.55 -32.76
C THR A 366 28.79 -10.25 -32.32
N VAL A 367 28.43 -11.37 -32.97
CA VAL A 367 27.26 -12.18 -32.55
C VAL A 367 27.44 -12.70 -31.13
N HIS A 368 28.65 -13.17 -30.77
CA HIS A 368 28.95 -13.57 -29.40
C HIS A 368 28.75 -12.41 -28.43
N GLN A 369 29.28 -11.21 -28.71
CA GLN A 369 29.09 -10.04 -27.85
C GLN A 369 27.60 -9.65 -27.70
N LEU A 370 26.83 -9.63 -28.79
CA LEU A 370 25.40 -9.30 -28.76
C LEU A 370 24.57 -10.28 -27.95
N THR A 371 24.98 -11.55 -27.92
CA THR A 371 24.23 -12.63 -27.25
C THR A 371 24.78 -13.00 -25.87
N LYS A 372 25.99 -12.55 -25.53
CA LYS A 372 26.71 -12.97 -24.32
C LYS A 372 25.93 -12.70 -23.05
N ASP A 373 25.34 -11.52 -22.95
CA ASP A 373 24.60 -11.09 -21.75
C ASP A 373 23.14 -11.58 -21.78
N GLY A 374 22.70 -12.17 -22.90
CA GLY A 374 21.36 -12.74 -23.07
C GLY A 374 20.23 -11.71 -23.14
N GLU A 375 20.47 -10.44 -22.84
CA GLU A 375 19.45 -9.39 -22.77
C GLU A 375 18.64 -9.27 -24.09
N MET A 376 19.33 -9.20 -25.23
CA MET A 376 18.68 -9.15 -26.54
C MET A 376 17.84 -10.41 -26.82
N LEU A 377 18.36 -11.59 -26.51
CA LEU A 377 17.64 -12.85 -26.73
C LEU A 377 16.40 -12.95 -25.83
N GLN A 378 16.51 -12.49 -24.58
CA GLN A 378 15.38 -12.41 -23.64
C GLN A 378 14.32 -11.41 -24.11
N GLU A 379 14.71 -10.25 -24.65
CA GLU A 379 13.77 -9.29 -25.23
C GLU A 379 13.01 -9.91 -26.41
N LEU A 380 13.73 -10.56 -27.33
CA LEU A 380 13.12 -11.25 -28.48
C LEU A 380 12.19 -12.38 -28.04
N GLN A 381 12.55 -13.12 -27.00
CA GLN A 381 11.70 -14.15 -26.41
C GLN A 381 10.44 -13.55 -25.78
N LYS A 382 10.54 -12.41 -25.09
CA LYS A 382 9.39 -11.67 -24.54
C LYS A 382 8.44 -11.17 -25.63
N ILE A 383 8.97 -10.75 -26.78
CA ILE A 383 8.19 -10.35 -27.97
C ILE A 383 7.55 -11.55 -28.67
N GLY A 384 7.95 -12.77 -28.31
CA GLY A 384 7.35 -14.00 -28.81
C GLY A 384 8.11 -14.64 -29.97
N PHE A 385 9.33 -14.24 -30.29
CA PHE A 385 10.11 -14.94 -31.32
C PHE A 385 10.54 -16.33 -30.84
N LYS A 386 10.45 -17.34 -31.72
CA LYS A 386 10.93 -18.71 -31.49
C LYS A 386 12.33 -18.95 -32.03
N ARG A 387 12.76 -18.16 -33.01
CA ARG A 387 14.09 -18.28 -33.60
C ARG A 387 14.60 -16.92 -34.05
N VAL A 388 15.86 -16.68 -33.77
CA VAL A 388 16.62 -15.52 -34.25
C VAL A 388 17.75 -16.04 -35.12
N THR A 389 17.93 -15.45 -36.30
CA THR A 389 19.02 -15.78 -37.22
C THR A 389 19.82 -14.53 -37.53
N PHE A 390 21.09 -14.53 -37.13
CA PHE A 390 22.07 -13.53 -37.52
C PHE A 390 22.76 -13.98 -38.79
N SER A 391 22.98 -13.10 -39.76
CA SER A 391 23.67 -13.42 -41.01
C SER A 391 24.57 -12.28 -41.44
N ASP A 392 25.76 -12.61 -41.93
CA ASP A 392 26.73 -11.67 -42.50
C ASP A 392 26.33 -11.12 -43.88
N GLY A 393 25.23 -11.63 -44.45
CA GLY A 393 24.77 -11.32 -45.81
C GLY A 393 25.48 -12.09 -46.92
N TYR A 394 26.44 -12.94 -46.58
CA TYR A 394 27.20 -13.80 -47.49
C TYR A 394 26.96 -15.28 -47.15
N PHE A 395 27.86 -15.94 -46.43
CA PHE A 395 27.87 -17.39 -46.26
C PHE A 395 27.61 -17.82 -44.81
N GLU A 396 27.85 -16.94 -43.83
CA GLU A 396 27.75 -17.31 -42.43
C GLU A 396 26.39 -16.91 -41.83
N SER A 397 25.85 -17.81 -41.01
CA SER A 397 24.68 -17.53 -40.20
C SER A 397 24.74 -18.25 -38.87
N TRP A 398 24.19 -17.60 -37.85
CA TRP A 398 24.11 -18.12 -36.48
C TRP A 398 22.66 -18.08 -36.04
N TYR A 399 22.13 -19.20 -35.59
CA TYR A 399 20.75 -19.30 -35.13
C TYR A 399 20.69 -19.56 -33.63
N PHE A 400 19.68 -18.95 -33.01
CA PHE A 400 19.35 -19.12 -31.61
C PHE A 400 17.87 -19.46 -31.53
N ASP A 401 17.56 -20.65 -31.02
CA ASP A 401 16.19 -21.06 -30.70
C ASP A 401 15.81 -20.46 -29.35
N LEU A 402 14.59 -19.94 -29.27
CA LEU A 402 14.02 -19.27 -28.11
C LEU A 402 12.76 -20.01 -27.66
N GLU A 403 12.41 -19.85 -26.38
CA GLU A 403 11.23 -20.49 -25.77
C GLU A 403 10.21 -19.41 -25.35
N PRO A 404 9.54 -18.73 -26.30
CA PRO A 404 8.53 -17.75 -25.95
C PRO A 404 7.32 -18.41 -25.29
N ALA A 405 6.50 -17.61 -24.62
CA ALA A 405 5.21 -18.08 -24.13
C ALA A 405 4.36 -18.65 -25.28
N ASP A 406 3.70 -19.78 -25.05
CA ASP A 406 2.94 -20.47 -26.08
C ASP A 406 1.65 -19.72 -26.44
N GLU A 407 1.66 -19.08 -27.61
CA GLU A 407 0.51 -18.36 -28.17
C GLU A 407 -0.64 -19.28 -28.61
N ALA A 408 -0.40 -20.59 -28.77
CA ALA A 408 -1.46 -21.53 -29.09
C ALA A 408 -2.51 -21.59 -27.97
N ASN A 409 -2.07 -21.42 -26.72
CA ASN A 409 -2.90 -21.43 -25.52
C ASN A 409 -3.32 -20.02 -25.05
N GLY A 410 -2.97 -18.97 -25.80
CA GLY A 410 -3.24 -17.59 -25.40
C GLY A 410 -4.73 -17.25 -25.23
N GLY A 411 -5.60 -17.90 -26.01
CA GLY A 411 -7.05 -17.79 -25.83
C GLY A 411 -7.51 -18.33 -24.47
N ALA A 412 -7.03 -19.51 -24.07
CA ALA A 412 -7.35 -20.09 -22.77
C ALA A 412 -6.76 -19.27 -21.62
N ALA A 413 -5.53 -18.75 -21.78
CA ALA A 413 -4.91 -17.86 -20.80
C ALA A 413 -5.71 -16.56 -20.60
N ALA A 414 -6.24 -15.96 -21.67
CA ALA A 414 -7.10 -14.78 -21.59
C ALA A 414 -8.42 -15.05 -20.85
N LEU A 415 -8.92 -16.29 -20.91
CA LEU A 415 -10.15 -16.73 -20.23
C LEU A 415 -9.95 -17.07 -18.75
N ARG A 416 -8.71 -17.12 -18.23
CA ARG A 416 -8.41 -17.41 -16.82
C ARG A 416 -9.08 -16.44 -15.85
N GLY A 417 -9.07 -15.15 -16.17
CA GLY A 417 -9.61 -14.09 -15.29
C GLY A 417 -11.11 -14.21 -15.01
N VAL A 418 -11.84 -14.90 -15.88
CA VAL A 418 -13.29 -15.13 -15.75
C VAL A 418 -13.63 -16.58 -15.39
N GLY A 419 -12.63 -17.38 -14.98
CA GLY A 419 -12.83 -18.78 -14.57
C GLY A 419 -13.15 -19.74 -15.71
N LEU A 420 -12.78 -19.40 -16.95
CA LEU A 420 -13.09 -20.16 -18.17
C LEU A 420 -11.87 -20.81 -18.83
N GLU A 421 -10.76 -20.96 -18.09
CA GLU A 421 -9.55 -21.63 -18.58
C GLU A 421 -9.74 -23.14 -18.79
N ARG A 422 -10.71 -23.76 -18.08
CA ARG A 422 -11.02 -25.19 -18.17
C ARG A 422 -12.34 -25.42 -18.92
N PRO A 423 -12.53 -26.60 -19.52
CA PRO A 423 -13.81 -26.99 -20.10
C PRO A 423 -14.95 -26.90 -19.09
N ILE A 424 -16.09 -26.35 -19.50
CA ILE A 424 -17.31 -26.28 -18.71
C ILE A 424 -17.97 -27.67 -18.66
N ARG A 425 -18.09 -28.25 -17.46
CA ARG A 425 -18.65 -29.59 -17.22
C ARG A 425 -19.36 -29.66 -15.86
N LEU A 426 -20.54 -30.29 -15.83
CA LEU A 426 -21.37 -30.55 -14.64
C LEU A 426 -21.44 -32.04 -14.32
#